data_AF-A0A6P0L968-F1
#
_entry.id   AF-A0A6P0L968-F1
#
_cell.length_a   1.000
_cell.length_b   1.000
_cell.length_c   1.000
_cell.angle_alpha   90.00
_cell.angle_beta   90.00
_cell.angle_gamma   90.00
#
_symmetry.space_group_name_H-M   'P 1'
#
loop_
_entity.id
_entity.type
_entity.pdbx_description
1 polymer ?
#
loop_
_entity_poly.entity_id
_entity_poly.type
_entity_poly.pdbx_seq_one_letter_code
_entity_poly.pdbx_strand_id
1 'polypeptide(L)'
;NELEQLHIPHMIIMREPVPDLVAQQFLQYFLKVFASGKSLYLAVQEARKKLQGLEDQCPCASWLPVICQNPATIPPTWQQLRGHHQNYLLPSALIVSVVVTILVMVIRQLGMLQLWELKAFDQLMRLRPNPGVDTRLLVVEAKDAEIKRYGYPLPDQTLAQVLDKLEYDQPRVIGLDIFRERPREPGHQALSRQLQQNQKFIALCSARVANNPENSGIKPPSGVPESRLGFSNIMPDPDGIIRRHLVFMHPYHDDPCATDHSFSARVALHYLAQEGIKAKTIAINKIGLGKTVFKDLSANAGGYHNRDYRGFQVLLNYRETVARRVTVTELLEGKVKPEWVTDKIVVIGITAEIAKDYHPTPYSALKWPYQEMPGVIIHTQMVSQMISAALGERPLLSVWSVWAELFWVWGWSIIGGTIAWRCGRMLYWGLAIITATGGLYLLCFGLFTLGVWVPLVPSALALVATSGIVVVYRKPVGAITALALGRIL
;
A
#
# COMPACT_ATOMS: atom_id res chain seq x y z
N ASN A 1 9.37 -44.33 -54.03
CA ASN A 1 9.30 -42.86 -54.15
C ASN A 1 9.55 -42.27 -52.77
N GLU A 2 10.78 -41.86 -52.46
CA GLU A 2 11.17 -41.39 -51.11
C GLU A 2 10.36 -40.17 -50.63
N LEU A 3 9.77 -39.41 -51.57
CA LEU A 3 8.97 -38.21 -51.29
C LEU A 3 7.56 -38.50 -50.76
N GLU A 4 7.00 -39.69 -50.99
CA GLU A 4 5.69 -40.09 -50.44
C GLU A 4 5.69 -40.22 -48.91
N GLN A 5 6.84 -40.55 -48.32
CA GLN A 5 6.99 -40.72 -46.87
C GLN A 5 6.92 -39.40 -46.10
N LEU A 6 7.15 -38.26 -46.77
CA LEU A 6 7.25 -36.94 -46.14
C LEU A 6 5.90 -36.28 -45.87
N HIS A 7 4.78 -36.85 -46.33
CA HIS A 7 3.40 -36.34 -46.10
C HIS A 7 3.23 -34.84 -46.40
N ILE A 8 4.00 -34.26 -47.32
CA ILE A 8 3.93 -32.84 -47.66
C ILE A 8 2.77 -32.63 -48.65
N PRO A 9 1.75 -31.82 -48.33
CA PRO A 9 0.53 -31.74 -49.13
C PRO A 9 0.72 -31.05 -50.49
N HIS A 10 1.67 -30.12 -50.60
CA HIS A 10 2.01 -29.43 -51.83
C HIS A 10 3.52 -29.26 -51.95
N MET A 11 4.08 -29.68 -53.07
CA MET A 11 5.50 -29.59 -53.36
C MET A 11 5.68 -29.00 -54.77
N ILE A 12 6.71 -28.17 -54.93
CA ILE A 12 7.21 -27.78 -56.24
C ILE A 12 8.52 -28.53 -56.44
N ILE A 13 8.56 -29.43 -57.39
CA ILE A 13 9.74 -30.24 -57.71
C ILE A 13 10.25 -29.92 -59.11
N MET A 14 11.53 -30.16 -59.35
CA MET A 14 12.10 -30.17 -60.69
C MET A 14 12.03 -31.59 -61.25
N ARG A 15 11.57 -31.76 -62.49
CA ARG A 15 11.46 -33.09 -63.14
C ARG A 15 12.82 -33.77 -63.33
N GLU A 16 13.86 -32.97 -63.52
CA GLU A 16 15.23 -33.42 -63.79
C GLU A 16 16.22 -32.55 -62.99
N PRO A 17 17.47 -32.99 -62.79
CA PRO A 17 18.52 -32.15 -62.25
C PRO A 17 18.68 -30.88 -63.10
N VAL A 18 18.55 -29.71 -62.47
CA VAL A 18 18.61 -28.42 -63.16
C VAL A 18 19.87 -27.65 -62.82
N PRO A 19 20.43 -26.85 -63.74
CA PRO A 19 21.49 -25.90 -63.40
C PRO A 19 21.03 -24.92 -62.32
N ASP A 20 21.95 -24.55 -61.42
CA ASP A 20 21.66 -23.62 -60.31
C ASP A 20 21.02 -22.31 -60.77
N LEU A 21 21.43 -21.81 -61.94
CA LEU A 21 20.87 -20.60 -62.54
C LEU A 21 19.34 -20.71 -62.75
N VAL A 22 18.86 -21.84 -63.27
CA VAL A 22 17.43 -22.06 -63.54
C VAL A 22 16.65 -22.16 -62.22
N ALA A 23 17.18 -22.89 -61.24
CA ALA A 23 16.56 -23.03 -59.93
C ALA A 23 16.44 -21.69 -59.19
N GLN A 24 17.52 -20.88 -59.20
CA GLN A 24 17.53 -19.56 -58.55
C GLN A 24 16.54 -18.59 -59.23
N GLN A 25 16.54 -18.54 -60.56
CA GLN A 25 15.63 -17.67 -61.32
C GLN A 25 14.17 -18.07 -61.12
N PHE A 26 13.87 -19.38 -61.15
CA PHE A 26 12.55 -19.89 -60.84
C PHE A 26 12.09 -19.44 -59.45
N LEU A 27 12.93 -19.66 -58.43
CA LEU A 27 12.60 -19.32 -57.05
C LEU A 27 12.34 -17.82 -56.88
N GLN A 28 13.18 -16.97 -57.49
CA GLN A 28 13.00 -15.51 -57.43
C GLN A 28 11.69 -15.08 -58.10
N TYR A 29 11.37 -15.60 -59.29
CA TYR A 29 10.12 -15.26 -59.98
C TYR A 29 8.90 -15.77 -59.22
N PHE A 30 8.95 -17.01 -58.73
CA PHE A 30 7.89 -17.61 -57.93
C PHE A 30 7.64 -16.81 -56.66
N LEU A 31 8.66 -16.54 -55.86
CA LEU A 31 8.51 -15.78 -54.62
C LEU A 31 7.98 -14.37 -54.87
N LYS A 32 8.43 -13.69 -55.93
CA LYS A 32 7.94 -12.35 -56.27
C LYS A 32 6.43 -12.33 -56.58
N VAL A 33 5.95 -13.31 -57.34
CA VAL A 33 4.53 -13.41 -57.75
C VAL A 33 3.65 -13.97 -56.63
N PHE A 34 4.15 -14.96 -55.90
CA PHE A 34 3.42 -15.55 -54.78
C PHE A 34 3.31 -14.54 -53.63
N ALA A 35 4.37 -13.75 -53.38
CA ALA A 35 4.36 -12.70 -52.36
C ALA A 35 3.37 -11.56 -52.63
N SER A 36 2.99 -11.34 -53.90
CA SER A 36 1.98 -10.35 -54.28
C SER A 36 0.54 -10.85 -54.07
N GLY A 37 0.33 -12.03 -53.49
CA GLY A 37 -0.98 -12.53 -53.09
C GLY A 37 -1.70 -13.41 -54.13
N LYS A 38 -1.01 -13.82 -55.20
CA LYS A 38 -1.57 -14.79 -56.16
C LYS A 38 -1.59 -16.20 -55.58
N SER A 39 -2.45 -17.07 -56.11
CA SER A 39 -2.50 -18.48 -55.71
C SER A 39 -1.20 -19.20 -56.07
N LEU A 40 -0.91 -20.30 -55.36
CA LEU A 40 0.26 -21.15 -55.61
C LEU A 40 0.37 -21.51 -57.10
N TYR A 41 -0.73 -21.95 -57.70
CA TYR A 41 -0.82 -22.32 -59.12
C TYR A 41 -0.46 -21.19 -60.07
N LEU A 42 -1.04 -20.00 -59.87
CA LEU A 42 -0.76 -18.83 -60.70
C LEU A 42 0.69 -18.36 -60.55
N ALA A 43 1.23 -18.41 -59.33
CA ALA A 43 2.62 -18.05 -59.09
C ALA A 43 3.61 -19.00 -59.79
N VAL A 44 3.36 -20.31 -59.76
CA VAL A 44 4.19 -21.28 -60.49
C VAL A 44 4.04 -21.09 -62.01
N GLN A 45 2.82 -20.89 -62.50
CA GLN A 45 2.57 -20.69 -63.93
C GLN A 45 3.30 -19.44 -64.47
N GLU A 46 3.21 -18.31 -63.76
CA GLU A 46 3.89 -17.08 -64.17
C GLU A 46 5.41 -17.19 -64.04
N ALA A 47 5.91 -17.88 -63.01
CA ALA A 47 7.34 -18.15 -62.87
C ALA A 47 7.87 -19.00 -64.02
N ARG A 48 7.14 -20.06 -64.43
CA ARG A 48 7.47 -20.88 -65.60
C ARG A 48 7.48 -20.06 -66.89
N LYS A 49 6.51 -19.17 -67.09
CA LYS A 49 6.46 -18.29 -68.27
C LYS A 49 7.69 -17.40 -68.36
N LYS A 50 8.18 -16.88 -67.23
CA LYS A 50 9.40 -16.06 -67.18
C LYS A 50 10.68 -16.85 -67.45
N LEU A 51 10.69 -18.16 -67.19
CA LEU A 51 11.83 -19.02 -67.53
C LEU A 51 11.97 -19.29 -69.03
N GLN A 52 10.96 -19.03 -69.86
CA GLN A 52 11.07 -19.20 -71.33
C GLN A 52 12.19 -18.35 -71.92
N GLY A 53 12.49 -17.18 -71.33
CA GLY A 53 13.61 -16.33 -71.76
C GLY A 53 15.01 -16.92 -71.49
N LEU A 54 15.10 -18.08 -70.82
CA LEU A 54 16.34 -18.81 -70.57
C LEU A 54 16.46 -20.07 -71.44
N GLU A 55 15.50 -20.36 -72.31
CA GLU A 55 15.50 -21.58 -73.12
C GLU A 55 16.60 -21.61 -74.19
N ASP A 56 17.11 -20.44 -74.61
CA ASP A 56 18.27 -20.33 -75.50
C ASP A 56 19.56 -20.89 -74.87
N GLN A 57 19.66 -20.84 -73.53
CA GLN A 57 20.83 -21.29 -72.77
C GLN A 57 20.59 -22.63 -72.06
N CYS A 58 19.34 -22.90 -71.68
CA CYS A 58 18.92 -24.10 -70.98
C CYS A 58 17.62 -24.61 -71.64
N PRO A 59 17.72 -25.46 -72.67
CA PRO A 59 16.55 -25.97 -73.38
C PRO A 59 15.51 -26.54 -72.42
N CYS A 60 14.23 -26.22 -72.66
CA CYS A 60 13.10 -26.70 -71.87
C CYS A 60 13.07 -26.23 -70.40
N ALA A 61 13.81 -25.18 -70.01
CA ALA A 61 13.83 -24.65 -68.64
C ALA A 61 12.43 -24.40 -68.04
N SER A 62 11.46 -23.97 -68.87
CA SER A 62 10.09 -23.70 -68.41
C SER A 62 9.26 -24.96 -68.09
N TRP A 63 9.69 -26.15 -68.51
CA TRP A 63 8.98 -27.43 -68.30
C TRP A 63 9.43 -28.19 -67.05
N LEU A 64 10.53 -27.76 -66.44
CA LEU A 64 11.16 -28.46 -65.31
C LEU A 64 10.36 -28.32 -63.99
N PRO A 65 9.85 -27.13 -63.60
CA PRO A 65 9.10 -26.99 -62.35
C PRO A 65 7.69 -27.57 -62.44
N VAL A 66 7.33 -28.48 -61.52
CA VAL A 66 6.02 -29.15 -61.46
C VAL A 66 5.46 -29.08 -60.05
N ILE A 67 4.14 -28.90 -59.96
CA ILE A 67 3.41 -29.01 -58.71
C ILE A 67 3.04 -30.48 -58.50
N CYS A 68 3.55 -31.08 -57.42
CA CYS A 68 3.05 -32.33 -56.87
C CYS A 68 2.13 -31.98 -55.70
N GLN A 69 0.89 -32.45 -55.74
CA GLN A 69 -0.12 -32.06 -54.76
C GLN A 69 -1.04 -33.21 -54.37
N ASN A 70 -1.53 -33.14 -53.14
CA ASN A 70 -2.70 -33.90 -52.73
C ASN A 70 -3.97 -33.08 -53.03
N PRO A 71 -4.84 -33.50 -53.97
CA PRO A 71 -6.04 -32.75 -54.35
C PRO A 71 -7.04 -32.55 -53.20
N ALA A 72 -6.96 -33.37 -52.15
CA ALA A 72 -7.80 -33.25 -50.95
C ALA A 72 -7.40 -32.08 -50.04
N THR A 73 -6.34 -31.34 -50.36
CA THR A 73 -5.80 -30.26 -49.54
C THR A 73 -5.79 -28.93 -50.30
N ILE A 74 -6.11 -27.85 -49.60
CA ILE A 74 -6.09 -26.50 -50.19
C ILE A 74 -4.64 -25.98 -50.15
N PRO A 75 -4.11 -25.41 -51.26
CA PRO A 75 -2.74 -24.88 -51.27
C PRO A 75 -2.60 -23.71 -50.30
N PRO A 76 -1.46 -23.60 -49.60
CA PRO A 76 -1.24 -22.50 -48.69
C PRO A 76 -1.19 -21.17 -49.47
N THR A 77 -1.69 -20.11 -48.86
CA THR A 77 -1.49 -18.75 -49.36
C THR A 77 -0.23 -18.14 -48.76
N TRP A 78 0.36 -17.15 -49.44
CA TRP A 78 1.50 -16.41 -48.90
C TRP A 78 1.22 -15.75 -47.54
N GLN A 79 -0.03 -15.36 -47.27
CA GLN A 79 -0.44 -14.83 -45.97
C GLN A 79 -0.41 -15.89 -44.86
N GLN A 80 -0.83 -17.13 -45.15
CA GLN A 80 -0.75 -18.23 -44.19
C GLN A 80 0.70 -18.62 -43.89
N LEU A 81 1.58 -18.59 -44.90
CA LEU A 81 3.01 -18.87 -44.73
C LEU A 81 3.77 -17.76 -43.99
N ARG A 82 3.30 -16.50 -44.04
CA ARG A 82 3.86 -15.40 -43.24
C ARG A 82 3.58 -15.52 -41.73
N GLY A 83 2.71 -16.45 -41.31
CA GLY A 83 2.21 -16.53 -39.94
C GLY A 83 1.25 -15.37 -39.65
N HIS A 84 0.17 -15.64 -38.91
CA HIS A 84 -0.78 -14.61 -38.49
C HIS A 84 -0.08 -13.57 -37.57
N HIS A 85 0.41 -12.47 -38.13
CA HIS A 85 0.93 -11.34 -37.36
C HIS A 85 -0.23 -10.55 -36.71
N GLN A 86 -0.53 -10.93 -35.47
CA GLN A 86 -0.67 -10.09 -34.25
C GLN A 86 -1.53 -8.80 -34.22
N ASN A 87 -2.27 -8.40 -35.25
CA ASN A 87 -2.97 -7.10 -35.22
C ASN A 87 -4.30 -7.09 -34.42
N TYR A 88 -4.91 -8.26 -34.17
CA TYR A 88 -6.14 -8.36 -33.35
C TYR A 88 -5.89 -8.38 -31.83
N LEU A 89 -4.64 -8.42 -31.39
CA LEU A 89 -4.28 -8.51 -29.96
C LEU A 89 -4.31 -7.15 -29.24
N LEU A 90 -4.13 -6.04 -29.97
CA LEU A 90 -4.08 -4.71 -29.33
C LEU A 90 -5.48 -4.24 -28.85
N PRO A 91 -6.55 -4.33 -29.67
CA PRO A 91 -7.89 -3.98 -29.22
C PRO A 91 -8.38 -4.90 -28.10
N SER A 92 -8.08 -6.20 -28.18
CA SER A 92 -8.46 -7.15 -27.14
C SER A 92 -7.72 -6.92 -25.83
N ALA A 93 -6.42 -6.59 -25.87
CA ALA A 93 -5.67 -6.24 -24.66
C ALA A 93 -6.24 -4.99 -23.95
N LEU A 94 -6.68 -3.98 -24.71
CA LEU A 94 -7.30 -2.79 -24.15
C LEU A 94 -8.67 -3.10 -23.51
N ILE A 95 -9.51 -3.90 -24.18
CA ILE A 95 -10.79 -4.33 -23.62
C ILE A 95 -10.57 -5.14 -22.33
N VAL A 96 -9.65 -6.11 -22.35
CA VAL A 96 -9.31 -6.90 -21.15
C VAL A 96 -8.82 -5.98 -20.04
N SER A 97 -8.00 -4.95 -20.34
CA SER A 97 -7.51 -4.03 -19.31
C SER A 97 -8.63 -3.27 -18.60
N VAL A 98 -9.64 -2.81 -19.34
CA VAL A 98 -10.80 -2.10 -18.79
C VAL A 98 -11.64 -3.05 -17.95
N VAL A 99 -11.95 -4.25 -18.46
CA VAL A 99 -12.75 -5.25 -17.76
C VAL A 99 -12.06 -5.69 -16.45
N VAL A 100 -10.76 -5.98 -16.49
CA VAL A 100 -9.99 -6.36 -15.30
C VAL A 100 -9.98 -5.21 -14.31
N THR A 101 -9.74 -3.97 -14.75
CA THR A 101 -9.74 -2.81 -13.85
C THR A 101 -11.09 -2.65 -13.15
N ILE A 102 -12.21 -2.73 -13.89
CA ILE A 102 -13.55 -2.64 -13.31
C ILE A 102 -13.75 -3.77 -12.28
N LEU A 103 -13.40 -5.01 -12.62
CA LEU A 103 -13.55 -6.15 -11.72
C LEU A 103 -12.73 -5.96 -10.43
N VAL A 104 -11.47 -5.55 -10.55
CA VAL A 104 -10.60 -5.29 -9.38
C VAL A 104 -11.16 -4.18 -8.51
N MET A 105 -11.64 -3.09 -9.11
CA MET A 105 -12.25 -1.98 -8.37
C MET A 105 -13.56 -2.38 -7.69
N VAL A 106 -14.38 -3.25 -8.29
CA VAL A 106 -15.58 -3.82 -7.66
C VAL A 106 -15.20 -4.69 -6.47
N ILE A 107 -14.25 -5.62 -6.63
CA ILE A 107 -13.76 -6.47 -5.53
C ILE A 107 -13.20 -5.62 -4.38
N ARG A 108 -12.47 -4.55 -4.70
CA ARG A 108 -11.95 -3.58 -3.73
C ARG A 108 -13.08 -2.84 -3.01
N GLN A 109 -14.11 -2.39 -3.74
CA GLN A 109 -15.28 -1.72 -3.17
C GLN A 109 -16.17 -2.64 -2.34
N LEU A 110 -16.02 -3.96 -2.44
CA LEU A 110 -16.65 -4.94 -1.54
C LEU A 110 -15.80 -5.20 -0.28
N GLY A 111 -14.66 -4.53 -0.12
CA GLY A 111 -13.75 -4.68 1.03
C GLY A 111 -12.89 -5.95 1.00
N MET A 112 -12.99 -6.79 -0.04
CA MET A 112 -12.28 -8.08 -0.10
C MET A 112 -10.74 -7.93 -0.18
N LEU A 113 -10.25 -6.78 -0.66
CA LEU A 113 -8.82 -6.48 -0.73
C LEU A 113 -8.28 -5.74 0.50
N GLN A 114 -9.16 -5.26 1.39
CA GLN A 114 -8.78 -4.39 2.51
C GLN A 114 -7.70 -5.01 3.40
N LEU A 115 -7.84 -6.30 3.76
CA LEU A 115 -6.85 -7.00 4.58
C LEU A 115 -5.44 -6.99 3.95
N TRP A 116 -5.37 -7.19 2.64
CA TRP A 116 -4.09 -7.23 1.91
C TRP A 116 -3.51 -5.83 1.73
N GLU A 117 -4.36 -4.83 1.46
CA GLU A 117 -3.93 -3.43 1.35
C GLU A 117 -3.39 -2.88 2.69
N LEU A 118 -4.03 -3.23 3.82
CA LEU A 118 -3.57 -2.84 5.15
C LEU A 118 -2.28 -3.57 5.56
N LYS A 119 -2.13 -4.86 5.24
CA LYS A 119 -0.85 -5.57 5.42
C LYS A 119 0.28 -4.98 4.59
N ALA A 120 -0.02 -4.59 3.34
CA ALA A 120 0.94 -3.90 2.49
C ALA A 120 1.30 -2.53 3.07
N PHE A 121 0.34 -1.76 3.58
CA PHE A 121 0.58 -0.51 4.31
C PHE A 121 1.55 -0.72 5.47
N ASP A 122 1.35 -1.75 6.30
CA ASP A 122 2.21 -2.03 7.43
C ASP A 122 3.64 -2.38 7.00
N GLN A 123 3.79 -3.14 5.92
CA GLN A 123 5.09 -3.46 5.38
C GLN A 123 5.81 -2.20 4.87
N LEU A 124 5.10 -1.35 4.12
CA LEU A 124 5.65 -0.08 3.66
C LEU A 124 6.04 0.81 4.84
N MET A 125 5.24 0.85 5.91
CA MET A 125 5.54 1.57 7.15
C MET A 125 6.84 1.11 7.80
N ARG A 126 7.00 -0.20 7.97
CA ARG A 126 8.20 -0.80 8.58
C ARG A 126 9.47 -0.56 7.78
N LEU A 127 9.38 -0.44 6.45
CA LEU A 127 10.52 -0.24 5.57
C LEU A 127 10.97 1.22 5.47
N ARG A 128 10.21 2.17 6.03
CA ARG A 128 10.57 3.59 5.92
C ARG A 128 11.88 3.88 6.65
N PRO A 129 12.66 4.86 6.15
CA PRO A 129 13.79 5.40 6.89
C PRO A 129 13.34 5.89 8.28
N ASN A 130 14.07 5.50 9.32
CA ASN A 130 13.79 5.92 10.69
C ASN A 130 14.19 7.39 10.88
N PRO A 131 13.25 8.31 11.17
CA PRO A 131 13.56 9.74 11.36
C PRO A 131 14.23 10.04 12.72
N GLY A 132 14.51 9.02 13.53
CA GLY A 132 15.09 9.16 14.85
C GLY A 132 14.08 9.58 15.92
N VAL A 133 14.60 9.79 17.14
CA VAL A 133 13.85 10.18 18.33
C VAL A 133 13.43 11.66 18.25
N ASP A 134 12.21 11.98 18.67
CA ASP A 134 11.73 13.35 18.81
C ASP A 134 12.26 13.95 20.12
N THR A 135 13.23 14.86 20.01
CA THR A 135 13.91 15.49 21.15
C THR A 135 13.05 16.52 21.91
N ARG A 136 11.81 16.78 21.46
CA ARG A 136 10.83 17.60 22.19
C ARG A 136 10.05 16.79 23.22
N LEU A 137 10.10 15.46 23.14
CA LEU A 137 9.27 14.54 23.93
C LEU A 137 10.12 13.73 24.91
N LEU A 138 9.63 13.63 26.14
CA LEU A 138 10.10 12.71 27.17
C LEU A 138 8.92 11.86 27.65
N VAL A 139 9.12 10.55 27.75
CA VAL A 139 8.17 9.64 28.38
C VAL A 139 8.69 9.26 29.76
N VAL A 140 7.88 9.50 30.79
CA VAL A 140 8.10 9.00 32.15
C VAL A 140 7.21 7.78 32.34
N GLU A 141 7.80 6.59 32.40
CA GLU A 141 7.07 5.33 32.40
C GLU A 141 7.14 4.61 33.76
N ALA A 142 6.00 4.05 34.18
CA ALA A 142 5.93 3.11 35.29
C ALA A 142 5.97 1.67 34.76
N LYS A 143 7.12 0.99 34.93
CA LYS A 143 7.34 -0.42 34.58
C LYS A 143 6.91 -1.35 35.71
N ASP A 144 6.97 -2.67 35.48
CA ASP A 144 6.65 -3.66 36.51
C ASP A 144 7.47 -3.50 37.80
N ALA A 145 8.73 -3.05 37.70
CA ALA A 145 9.55 -2.73 38.86
C ALA A 145 8.99 -1.54 39.67
N GLU A 146 8.51 -0.50 38.99
CA GLU A 146 7.89 0.68 39.60
C GLU A 146 6.57 0.29 40.27
N ILE A 147 5.77 -0.51 39.58
CA ILE A 147 4.50 -1.01 40.10
C ILE A 147 4.70 -1.90 41.33
N LYS A 148 5.72 -2.77 41.33
CA LYS A 148 6.09 -3.57 42.52
C LYS A 148 6.55 -2.69 43.69
N ARG A 149 7.22 -1.57 43.40
CA ARG A 149 7.77 -0.67 44.41
C ARG A 149 6.72 0.26 45.02
N TYR A 150 5.85 0.85 44.20
CA TYR A 150 4.91 1.90 44.61
C TYR A 150 3.45 1.44 44.68
N GLY A 151 3.08 0.35 44.00
CA GLY A 151 1.72 -0.19 43.94
C GLY A 151 1.00 0.04 42.61
N TYR A 152 -0.10 -0.70 42.40
CA TYR A 152 -1.01 -0.56 41.26
C TYR A 152 -2.47 -0.40 41.72
N PRO A 153 -3.21 0.61 41.25
CA PRO A 153 -2.72 1.79 40.52
C PRO A 153 -1.68 2.57 41.32
N LEU A 154 -0.83 3.36 40.65
CA LEU A 154 0.12 4.23 41.35
C LEU A 154 -0.61 5.13 42.37
N PRO A 155 -0.11 5.29 43.61
CA PRO A 155 -0.67 6.21 44.58
C PRO A 155 -0.59 7.68 44.11
N ASP A 156 -1.52 8.50 44.60
CA ASP A 156 -1.60 9.92 44.28
C ASP A 156 -0.39 10.68 44.84
N GLN A 157 0.17 10.25 45.97
CA GLN A 157 1.41 10.78 46.54
C GLN A 157 2.59 10.61 45.58
N THR A 158 2.72 9.45 44.93
CA THR A 158 3.81 9.20 43.97
C THR A 158 3.67 10.09 42.75
N LEU A 159 2.45 10.25 42.22
CA LEU A 159 2.22 11.17 41.10
C LEU A 159 2.46 12.63 41.50
N ALA A 160 2.05 13.03 42.70
CA ALA A 160 2.29 14.38 43.20
C ALA A 160 3.80 14.70 43.28
N GLN A 161 4.61 13.74 43.77
CA GLN A 161 6.07 13.86 43.81
C GLN A 161 6.70 13.91 42.42
N VAL A 162 6.19 13.11 41.47
CA VAL A 162 6.63 13.15 40.08
C VAL A 162 6.35 14.52 39.46
N LEU A 163 5.14 15.05 39.66
CA LEU A 163 4.74 16.36 39.14
C LEU A 163 5.56 17.49 39.79
N ASP A 164 5.77 17.48 41.11
CA ASP A 164 6.63 18.45 41.79
C ASP A 164 8.06 18.45 41.21
N LYS A 165 8.61 17.25 40.97
CA LYS A 165 9.96 17.10 40.42
C LYS A 165 10.04 17.62 38.98
N LEU A 166 9.03 17.34 38.16
CA LEU A 166 8.97 17.85 36.79
C LEU A 166 8.79 19.36 36.78
N GLU A 167 7.87 19.89 37.57
CA GLU A 167 7.60 21.34 37.64
C GLU A 167 8.85 22.14 38.02
N TYR A 168 9.71 21.61 38.89
CA TYR A 168 11.00 22.22 39.22
C TYR A 168 11.87 22.46 37.97
N ASP A 169 11.94 21.49 37.05
CA ASP A 169 12.73 21.58 35.81
C ASP A 169 11.99 22.32 34.66
N GLN A 170 10.80 22.87 34.92
CA GLN A 170 10.02 23.72 34.02
C GLN A 170 9.75 23.11 32.62
N PRO A 171 9.00 22.00 32.52
CA PRO A 171 8.51 21.49 31.25
C PRO A 171 7.54 22.48 30.63
N ARG A 172 7.28 22.28 29.34
CA ARG A 172 6.36 23.10 28.57
C ARG A 172 4.92 22.61 28.67
N VAL A 173 4.73 21.29 28.61
CA VAL A 173 3.44 20.61 28.74
C VAL A 173 3.68 19.28 29.47
N ILE A 174 2.78 18.92 30.37
CA ILE A 174 2.75 17.63 31.05
C ILE A 174 1.44 16.93 30.69
N GLY A 175 1.51 15.78 30.00
CA GLY A 175 0.36 14.92 29.76
C GLY A 175 0.38 13.72 30.70
N LEU A 176 -0.72 13.48 31.42
CA LEU A 176 -0.87 12.28 32.26
C LEU A 176 -1.78 11.26 31.58
N ASP A 177 -1.17 10.23 31.00
CA ASP A 177 -1.85 9.07 30.43
C ASP A 177 -2.11 8.00 31.51
N ILE A 178 -2.74 8.42 32.60
CA ILE A 178 -3.14 7.56 33.71
C ILE A 178 -4.50 8.05 34.22
N PHE A 179 -5.50 7.16 34.19
CA PHE A 179 -6.83 7.51 34.68
C PHE A 179 -6.84 7.84 36.18
N ARG A 180 -7.53 8.92 36.52
CA ARG A 180 -7.69 9.44 37.89
C ARG A 180 -9.13 9.84 38.20
N GLU A 181 -10.07 8.95 37.88
CA GLU A 181 -11.49 9.11 38.26
C GLU A 181 -11.70 9.07 39.79
N ARG A 182 -10.99 8.16 40.48
CA ARG A 182 -11.12 7.95 41.93
C ARG A 182 -9.81 8.26 42.66
N PRO A 183 -9.88 8.81 43.88
CA PRO A 183 -8.71 9.00 44.74
C PRO A 183 -7.91 7.71 44.94
N ARG A 184 -6.58 7.83 44.94
CA ARG A 184 -5.65 6.73 45.26
C ARG A 184 -4.75 7.15 46.39
N GLU A 185 -5.23 7.00 47.62
CA GLU A 185 -4.45 7.36 48.80
C GLU A 185 -3.16 6.52 48.95
N PRO A 186 -2.13 7.06 49.61
CA PRO A 186 -2.05 8.41 50.19
C PRO A 186 -1.84 9.53 49.15
N GLY A 187 -2.16 10.76 49.52
CA GLY A 187 -1.70 11.98 48.81
C GLY A 187 -2.71 12.63 47.87
N HIS A 188 -3.99 12.24 47.92
CA HIS A 188 -5.01 12.74 46.99
C HIS A 188 -5.13 14.27 46.98
N GLN A 189 -5.09 14.90 48.16
CA GLN A 189 -5.21 16.37 48.28
C GLN A 189 -4.02 17.11 47.65
N ALA A 190 -2.82 16.53 47.67
CA ALA A 190 -1.64 17.14 47.04
C ALA A 190 -1.76 17.07 45.52
N LEU A 191 -2.07 15.89 44.99
CA LEU A 191 -2.28 15.69 43.56
C LEU A 191 -3.42 16.55 43.03
N SER A 192 -4.58 16.53 43.68
CA SER A 192 -5.77 17.28 43.25
C SER A 192 -5.48 18.78 43.12
N ARG A 193 -4.72 19.37 44.05
CA ARG A 193 -4.26 20.78 43.94
C ARG A 193 -3.42 21.02 42.69
N GLN A 194 -2.41 20.18 42.43
CA GLN A 194 -1.58 20.30 41.22
C GLN A 194 -2.41 20.13 39.94
N LEU A 195 -3.30 19.14 39.88
CA LEU A 195 -4.15 18.90 38.71
C LEU A 195 -5.04 20.11 38.40
N GLN A 196 -5.58 20.77 39.43
CA GLN A 196 -6.46 21.93 39.29
C GLN A 196 -5.71 23.22 38.97
N GLN A 197 -4.53 23.43 39.55
CA GLN A 197 -3.80 24.70 39.48
C GLN A 197 -2.76 24.76 38.35
N ASN A 198 -2.12 23.63 38.01
CA ASN A 198 -1.06 23.61 37.01
C ASN A 198 -1.62 23.75 35.58
N GLN A 199 -1.40 24.92 34.97
CA GLN A 199 -1.88 25.23 33.62
C GLN A 199 -1.18 24.42 32.51
N LYS A 200 0.00 23.87 32.79
CA LYS A 200 0.78 23.05 31.84
C LYS A 200 0.30 21.59 31.80
N PHE A 201 -0.58 21.21 32.73
CA PHE A 201 -1.01 19.84 32.92
C PHE A 201 -2.27 19.50 32.12
N ILE A 202 -2.24 18.37 31.41
CA ILE A 202 -3.35 17.79 30.64
C ILE A 202 -3.73 16.44 31.23
N ALA A 203 -5.01 16.29 31.61
CA ALA A 203 -5.56 15.05 32.15
C ALA A 203 -6.28 14.22 31.08
N LEU A 204 -6.34 12.93 31.35
CA LEU A 204 -7.01 11.94 30.52
C LEU A 204 -8.45 11.67 31.00
N CYS A 205 -9.35 11.46 30.05
CA CYS A 205 -10.62 10.75 30.27
C CYS A 205 -10.91 9.80 29.10
N SER A 206 -11.96 9.00 29.18
CA SER A 206 -12.37 8.11 28.08
C SER A 206 -13.86 8.27 27.82
N ALA A 207 -14.24 8.49 26.58
CA ALA A 207 -15.65 8.51 26.19
C ALA A 207 -16.17 7.09 25.98
N ARG A 208 -17.49 6.94 25.97
CA ARG A 208 -18.13 5.66 25.72
C ARG A 208 -17.84 5.17 24.32
N VAL A 209 -17.64 3.87 24.19
CA VAL A 209 -17.63 3.21 22.90
C VAL A 209 -19.03 2.66 22.67
N ALA A 210 -19.81 3.32 21.80
CA ALA A 210 -21.15 2.85 21.44
C ALA A 210 -21.12 1.38 20.99
N ASN A 211 -22.11 0.61 21.46
CA ASN A 211 -22.28 -0.85 21.33
C ASN A 211 -21.31 -1.72 22.14
N ASN A 212 -20.60 -1.17 23.12
CA ASN A 212 -19.87 -1.95 24.11
C ASN A 212 -20.34 -1.62 25.55
N PRO A 213 -21.21 -2.44 26.15
CA PRO A 213 -21.70 -2.23 27.52
C PRO A 213 -20.59 -2.25 28.58
N GLU A 214 -19.48 -2.93 28.32
CA GLU A 214 -18.34 -3.03 29.23
C GLU A 214 -17.44 -1.78 29.19
N ASN A 215 -17.58 -0.92 28.17
CA ASN A 215 -16.82 0.32 28.03
C ASN A 215 -17.74 1.54 28.18
N SER A 216 -18.18 1.75 29.43
CA SER A 216 -19.05 2.86 29.83
C SER A 216 -18.33 4.22 29.89
N GLY A 217 -17.06 4.30 29.46
CA GLY A 217 -16.19 5.46 29.55
C GLY A 217 -15.62 5.67 30.96
N ILE A 218 -14.63 6.57 31.09
CA ILE A 218 -13.96 6.87 32.35
C ILE A 218 -13.97 8.39 32.55
N LYS A 219 -14.44 8.83 33.73
CA LYS A 219 -14.52 10.25 34.06
C LYS A 219 -13.13 10.87 34.28
N PRO A 220 -12.96 12.16 33.96
CA PRO A 220 -11.73 12.89 34.28
C PRO A 220 -11.57 13.07 35.80
N PRO A 221 -10.36 13.43 36.28
CA PRO A 221 -10.17 13.88 37.65
C PRO A 221 -10.98 15.16 37.96
N SER A 222 -11.51 15.23 39.17
CA SER A 222 -12.34 16.34 39.63
C SER A 222 -11.60 17.68 39.62
N GLY A 223 -12.23 18.71 39.04
CA GLY A 223 -11.75 20.09 39.06
C GLY A 223 -10.79 20.47 37.93
N VAL A 224 -10.48 19.55 37.00
CA VAL A 224 -9.72 19.91 35.78
C VAL A 224 -10.68 20.46 34.72
N PRO A 225 -10.43 21.66 34.16
CA PRO A 225 -11.27 22.25 33.13
C PRO A 225 -11.16 21.51 31.80
N GLU A 226 -12.22 21.54 30.98
CA GLU A 226 -12.30 20.84 29.69
C GLU A 226 -11.16 21.19 28.72
N SER A 227 -10.69 22.44 28.74
CA SER A 227 -9.54 22.89 27.94
C SER A 227 -8.21 22.21 28.28
N ARG A 228 -8.15 21.49 29.41
CA ARG A 228 -7.02 20.68 29.87
C ARG A 228 -7.37 19.19 29.96
N LEU A 229 -8.47 18.77 29.34
CA LEU A 229 -8.87 17.38 29.21
C LEU A 229 -8.72 16.88 27.77
N GLY A 230 -8.29 15.64 27.61
CA GLY A 230 -8.36 14.96 26.33
C GLY A 230 -8.76 13.49 26.47
N PHE A 231 -9.49 12.99 25.48
CA PHE A 231 -9.97 11.62 25.49
C PHE A 231 -8.88 10.63 25.06
N SER A 232 -8.83 9.45 25.67
CA SER A 232 -7.84 8.40 25.37
C SER A 232 -8.27 7.44 24.27
N ASN A 233 -9.51 7.54 23.77
CA ASN A 233 -10.09 6.57 22.85
C ASN A 233 -9.19 6.33 21.63
N ILE A 234 -8.80 5.07 21.44
CA ILE A 234 -8.08 4.57 20.27
C ILE A 234 -9.06 3.82 19.39
N MET A 235 -8.89 3.91 18.07
CA MET A 235 -9.72 3.22 17.10
C MET A 235 -8.92 2.14 16.36
N PRO A 236 -9.00 0.87 16.79
CA PRO A 236 -8.37 -0.22 16.06
C PRO A 236 -9.03 -0.43 14.70
N ASP A 237 -8.25 -0.91 13.74
CA ASP A 237 -8.77 -1.44 12.48
C ASP A 237 -9.40 -2.83 12.69
N PRO A 238 -10.11 -3.41 11.71
CA PRO A 238 -10.76 -4.71 11.85
C PRO A 238 -9.81 -5.87 12.24
N ASP A 239 -8.51 -5.73 12.01
CA ASP A 239 -7.47 -6.67 12.40
C ASP A 239 -6.80 -6.33 13.75
N GLY A 240 -7.35 -5.36 14.50
CA GLY A 240 -6.86 -4.92 15.81
C GLY A 240 -5.67 -3.96 15.76
N ILE A 241 -5.08 -3.72 14.58
CA ILE A 241 -3.88 -2.90 14.45
C ILE A 241 -4.24 -1.41 14.42
N ILE A 242 -3.51 -0.61 15.21
CA ILE A 242 -3.68 0.83 15.25
C ILE A 242 -2.93 1.46 14.07
N ARG A 243 -3.68 2.04 13.12
CA ARG A 243 -3.12 2.79 11.97
C ARG A 243 -3.68 4.19 11.83
N ARG A 244 -4.67 4.52 12.66
CA ARG A 244 -5.42 5.78 12.61
C ARG A 244 -5.32 6.50 13.94
N HIS A 245 -5.31 7.81 13.86
CA HIS A 245 -5.39 8.71 15.00
C HIS A 245 -6.72 9.43 14.96
N LEU A 246 -7.57 9.17 15.96
CA LEU A 246 -8.76 9.95 16.25
C LEU A 246 -8.33 11.26 16.93
N VAL A 247 -8.40 12.38 16.19
CA VAL A 247 -7.89 13.67 16.65
C VAL A 247 -8.96 14.44 17.42
N PHE A 248 -10.19 14.43 16.90
CA PHE A 248 -11.35 15.08 17.50
C PHE A 248 -12.59 14.20 17.33
N MET A 249 -13.50 14.25 18.29
CA MET A 249 -14.81 13.59 18.19
C MET A 249 -15.86 14.48 18.86
N HIS A 250 -17.13 14.25 18.54
CA HIS A 250 -18.21 14.91 19.25
C HIS A 250 -18.71 13.96 20.33
N PRO A 251 -18.45 14.23 21.63
CA PRO A 251 -18.96 13.40 22.71
C PRO A 251 -20.49 13.51 22.77
N TYR A 252 -21.14 12.43 23.20
CA TYR A 252 -22.56 12.46 23.53
C TYR A 252 -22.81 13.34 24.76
N HIS A 253 -24.01 13.90 24.90
CA HIS A 253 -24.33 14.81 26.01
C HIS A 253 -24.15 14.14 27.39
N ASP A 254 -24.30 12.82 27.49
CA ASP A 254 -24.17 12.04 28.72
C ASP A 254 -22.84 11.24 28.80
N ASP A 255 -21.88 11.55 27.94
CA ASP A 255 -20.56 10.89 27.97
C ASP A 255 -19.78 11.26 29.25
N PRO A 256 -19.07 10.32 29.88
CA PRO A 256 -18.20 10.61 31.02
C PRO A 256 -17.07 11.60 30.73
N CYS A 257 -16.72 11.76 29.46
CA CYS A 257 -15.61 12.55 28.96
C CYS A 257 -16.17 13.59 27.98
N ALA A 258 -16.38 14.81 28.46
CA ALA A 258 -17.03 15.89 27.72
C ALA A 258 -16.13 16.59 26.68
N THR A 259 -14.83 16.25 26.65
CA THR A 259 -13.86 16.86 25.74
C THR A 259 -14.01 16.33 24.31
N ASP A 260 -13.90 17.24 23.35
CA ASP A 260 -13.96 16.98 21.92
C ASP A 260 -12.58 16.69 21.29
N HIS A 261 -11.49 16.81 22.06
CA HIS A 261 -10.12 16.59 21.59
C HIS A 261 -9.50 15.34 22.20
N SER A 262 -8.74 14.60 21.40
CA SER A 262 -7.96 13.48 21.92
C SER A 262 -6.88 14.00 22.87
N PHE A 263 -6.44 13.15 23.81
CA PHE A 263 -5.35 13.46 24.72
C PHE A 263 -4.10 13.93 23.98
N SER A 264 -3.70 13.18 22.95
CA SER A 264 -2.59 13.53 22.08
C SER A 264 -2.79 14.86 21.34
N ALA A 265 -4.00 15.16 20.89
CA ALA A 265 -4.32 16.44 20.27
C ALA A 265 -4.26 17.60 21.26
N ARG A 266 -4.79 17.41 22.47
CA ARG A 266 -4.78 18.44 23.52
C ARG A 266 -3.36 18.78 23.97
N VAL A 267 -2.51 17.77 24.18
CA VAL A 267 -1.08 17.94 24.48
C VAL A 267 -0.36 18.69 23.35
N ALA A 268 -0.55 18.26 22.10
CA ALA A 268 0.10 18.89 20.95
C ALA A 268 -0.34 20.35 20.75
N LEU A 269 -1.63 20.64 20.88
CA LEU A 269 -2.16 22.00 20.71
C LEU A 269 -1.70 22.95 21.82
N HIS A 270 -1.58 22.48 23.07
CA HIS A 270 -1.02 23.29 24.16
C HIS A 270 0.44 23.65 23.92
N TYR A 271 1.24 22.71 23.39
CA TYR A 271 2.62 22.99 23.00
C TYR A 271 2.68 24.02 21.85
N LEU A 272 1.90 23.78 20.78
CA LEU A 272 1.88 24.62 19.58
C LEU A 272 1.32 26.03 19.84
N ALA A 273 0.38 26.18 20.78
CA ALA A 273 -0.15 27.49 21.16
C ALA A 273 0.95 28.41 21.70
N GLN A 274 1.93 27.85 22.41
CA GLN A 274 3.09 28.59 22.92
C GLN A 274 4.11 28.92 21.81
N GLU A 275 4.06 28.22 20.67
CA GLU A 275 4.78 28.57 19.43
C GLU A 275 4.00 29.61 18.57
N GLY A 276 2.87 30.12 19.07
CA GLY A 276 2.00 31.03 18.33
C GLY A 276 1.16 30.35 17.24
N ILE A 277 1.13 29.02 17.21
CA ILE A 277 0.41 28.23 16.22
C ILE A 277 -0.96 27.84 16.79
N LYS A 278 -2.03 28.36 16.16
CA LYS A 278 -3.42 28.02 16.49
C LYS A 278 -4.07 27.21 15.37
N ALA A 279 -4.91 26.25 15.75
CA ALA A 279 -5.73 25.52 14.79
C ALA A 279 -6.76 26.46 14.14
N LYS A 280 -6.98 26.29 12.84
CA LYS A 280 -7.96 27.05 12.05
C LYS A 280 -8.83 26.08 11.27
N THR A 281 -10.14 26.12 11.47
CA THR A 281 -11.09 25.33 10.67
C THR A 281 -11.16 25.91 9.25
N ILE A 282 -10.74 25.13 8.25
CA ILE A 282 -10.78 25.52 6.84
C ILE A 282 -12.08 25.03 6.21
N ALA A 283 -12.47 23.79 6.52
CA ALA A 283 -13.71 23.16 6.10
C ALA A 283 -14.10 22.07 7.10
N ILE A 284 -15.30 21.51 6.99
CA ILE A 284 -15.81 20.44 7.87
C ILE A 284 -14.81 19.26 7.96
N ASN A 285 -14.14 18.93 6.86
CA ASN A 285 -13.17 17.84 6.77
C ASN A 285 -11.71 18.30 6.69
N LYS A 286 -11.42 19.58 6.98
CA LYS A 286 -10.06 20.14 6.87
C LYS A 286 -9.75 21.14 7.99
N ILE A 287 -8.67 20.87 8.71
CA ILE A 287 -8.17 21.73 9.78
C ILE A 287 -6.75 22.18 9.42
N GLY A 288 -6.54 23.49 9.33
CA GLY A 288 -5.22 24.08 9.21
C GLY A 288 -4.51 24.10 10.56
N LEU A 289 -3.29 23.59 10.62
CA LEU A 289 -2.44 23.63 11.80
C LEU A 289 -1.01 23.95 11.38
N GLY A 290 -0.56 25.17 11.68
CA GLY A 290 0.76 25.67 11.28
C GLY A 290 0.93 25.65 9.76
N LYS A 291 1.93 24.93 9.27
CA LYS A 291 2.26 24.80 7.83
C LYS A 291 1.48 23.70 7.10
N THR A 292 0.68 22.91 7.81
CA THR A 292 0.02 21.71 7.25
C THR A 292 -1.49 21.78 7.39
N VAL A 293 -2.19 21.14 6.44
CA VAL A 293 -3.64 20.93 6.51
C VAL A 293 -3.91 19.47 6.84
N PHE A 294 -4.54 19.24 7.98
CA PHE A 294 -5.08 17.95 8.37
C PHE A 294 -6.37 17.73 7.60
N LYS A 295 -6.47 16.60 6.91
CA LYS A 295 -7.66 16.21 6.15
C LYS A 295 -8.25 14.96 6.79
N ASP A 296 -9.55 15.00 7.06
CA ASP A 296 -10.26 13.84 7.60
C ASP A 296 -10.21 12.66 6.61
N LEU A 297 -10.08 11.47 7.16
CA LEU A 297 -10.03 10.22 6.41
C LEU A 297 -11.44 9.81 5.99
N SER A 298 -11.72 9.89 4.68
CA SER A 298 -13.01 9.44 4.13
C SER A 298 -13.19 7.92 4.30
N ALA A 299 -14.43 7.44 4.29
CA ALA A 299 -14.71 6.02 4.53
C ALA A 299 -14.08 5.04 3.54
N ASN A 300 -13.88 5.47 2.29
CA ASN A 300 -13.24 4.69 1.24
C ASN A 300 -11.83 5.24 0.90
N ALA A 301 -11.14 5.80 1.89
CA ALA A 301 -9.80 6.37 1.71
C ALA A 301 -8.74 5.26 1.61
N GLY A 302 -7.95 5.24 0.53
CA GLY A 302 -6.89 4.24 0.37
C GLY A 302 -7.48 2.81 0.44
N GLY A 303 -6.86 1.92 1.20
CA GLY A 303 -7.34 0.54 1.36
C GLY A 303 -8.56 0.34 2.27
N TYR A 304 -9.14 1.39 2.85
CA TYR A 304 -10.30 1.27 3.74
C TYR A 304 -11.61 1.13 2.98
N HIS A 305 -12.53 0.32 3.52
CA HIS A 305 -13.91 0.23 3.07
C HIS A 305 -14.87 0.40 4.26
N ASN A 306 -15.91 1.23 4.09
CA ASN A 306 -16.98 1.47 5.07
C ASN A 306 -16.50 1.69 6.52
N ARG A 307 -15.45 2.52 6.67
CA ARG A 307 -14.83 2.84 7.96
C ARG A 307 -15.80 3.56 8.91
N ASP A 308 -15.69 3.25 10.21
CA ASP A 308 -16.36 3.95 11.31
C ASP A 308 -16.10 5.48 11.29
N TYR A 309 -17.20 6.26 11.31
CA TYR A 309 -17.23 7.72 11.19
C TYR A 309 -17.18 8.47 12.53
N ARG A 310 -16.81 7.83 13.63
CA ARG A 310 -16.75 8.46 14.98
C ARG A 310 -15.65 9.51 15.15
N GLY A 311 -15.72 10.60 14.39
CA GLY A 311 -14.85 11.77 14.53
C GLY A 311 -13.76 11.90 13.46
N PHE A 312 -13.02 12.99 13.58
CA PHE A 312 -11.98 13.41 12.65
C PHE A 312 -10.73 12.57 12.85
N GLN A 313 -10.32 11.85 11.80
CA GLN A 313 -9.23 10.89 11.86
C GLN A 313 -8.19 11.14 10.77
N VAL A 314 -6.93 10.88 11.12
CA VAL A 314 -5.81 10.90 10.18
C VAL A 314 -5.03 9.59 10.26
N LEU A 315 -4.31 9.24 9.20
CA LEU A 315 -3.41 8.10 9.21
C LEU A 315 -2.18 8.38 10.09
N LEU A 316 -1.71 7.34 10.78
CA LEU A 316 -0.53 7.40 11.63
C LEU A 316 0.75 7.18 10.82
N ASN A 317 1.70 8.08 11.02
CA ASN A 317 3.05 8.11 10.48
C ASN A 317 4.05 7.81 11.61
N TYR A 318 4.09 6.53 11.99
CA TYR A 318 4.90 6.04 13.10
C TYR A 318 6.39 6.37 12.96
N ARG A 319 7.04 6.60 14.11
CA ARG A 319 8.49 6.43 14.29
C ARG A 319 8.74 5.05 14.87
N GLU A 320 9.89 4.45 14.58
CA GLU A 320 10.29 3.21 15.26
C GLU A 320 10.48 3.46 16.77
N THR A 321 11.19 4.53 17.13
CA THR A 321 11.34 5.02 18.50
C THR A 321 10.94 6.49 18.56
N VAL A 322 9.87 6.81 19.29
CA VAL A 322 9.30 8.17 19.29
C VAL A 322 10.04 9.15 20.20
N ALA A 323 10.37 8.73 21.42
CA ALA A 323 10.83 9.62 22.48
C ALA A 323 11.81 8.90 23.40
N ARG A 324 12.63 9.68 24.12
CA ARG A 324 13.42 9.15 25.24
C ARG A 324 12.48 8.69 26.35
N ARG A 325 12.84 7.61 27.04
CA ARG A 325 12.05 7.03 28.12
C ARG A 325 12.89 6.97 29.39
N VAL A 326 12.29 7.32 30.52
CA VAL A 326 12.88 7.25 31.87
C VAL A 326 11.85 6.68 32.82
N THR A 327 12.27 6.00 33.88
CA THR A 327 11.30 5.46 34.86
C THR A 327 10.88 6.51 35.90
N VAL A 328 9.75 6.27 36.55
CA VAL A 328 9.31 7.05 37.73
C VAL A 328 10.41 7.11 38.79
N THR A 329 11.03 5.96 39.13
CA THR A 329 12.15 5.89 40.07
C THR A 329 13.33 6.73 39.61
N GLU A 330 13.77 6.63 38.34
CA GLU A 330 14.90 7.41 37.82
C GLU A 330 14.68 8.91 37.97
N LEU A 331 13.44 9.38 37.72
CA LEU A 331 13.06 10.77 37.90
C LEU A 331 13.09 11.20 39.38
N LEU A 332 12.46 10.42 40.26
CA LEU A 332 12.38 10.73 41.69
C LEU A 332 13.76 10.67 42.38
N GLU A 333 14.65 9.79 41.94
CA GLU A 333 16.02 9.68 42.43
C GLU A 333 16.97 10.73 41.82
N GLY A 334 16.47 11.62 40.95
CA GLY A 334 17.27 12.70 40.35
C GLY A 334 18.30 12.23 39.31
N LYS A 335 18.09 11.06 38.70
CA LYS A 335 18.95 10.51 37.63
C LYS A 335 18.59 11.07 36.24
N VAL A 336 17.46 11.77 36.13
CA VAL A 336 17.02 12.46 34.92
C VAL A 336 17.70 13.81 34.82
N LYS A 337 18.32 14.09 33.67
CA LYS A 337 18.97 15.39 33.43
C LYS A 337 17.92 16.47 33.19
N PRO A 338 18.08 17.69 33.76
CA PRO A 338 17.13 18.79 33.55
C PRO A 338 16.90 19.13 32.07
N GLU A 339 17.94 19.00 31.25
CA GLU A 339 17.90 19.23 29.79
C GLU A 339 16.89 18.32 29.05
N TRP A 340 16.45 17.22 29.67
CA TRP A 340 15.44 16.29 29.12
C TRP A 340 14.01 16.72 29.48
N VAL A 341 13.83 17.65 30.42
CA VAL A 341 12.54 18.10 30.94
C VAL A 341 12.28 19.57 30.56
N THR A 342 13.28 20.45 30.69
CA THR A 342 13.13 21.88 30.45
C THR A 342 12.68 22.18 29.02
N ASP A 343 11.59 22.95 28.90
CA ASP A 343 10.94 23.29 27.62
C ASP A 343 10.51 22.06 26.78
N LYS A 344 10.36 20.89 27.41
CA LYS A 344 9.90 19.65 26.76
C LYS A 344 8.44 19.34 27.05
N ILE A 345 7.89 18.47 26.22
CA ILE A 345 6.62 17.79 26.48
C ILE A 345 6.94 16.51 27.24
N VAL A 346 6.37 16.39 28.43
CA VAL A 346 6.53 15.20 29.26
C VAL A 346 5.22 14.42 29.26
N VAL A 347 5.25 13.17 28.82
CA VAL A 347 4.10 12.27 28.85
C VAL A 347 4.36 11.21 29.92
N ILE A 348 3.47 11.12 30.91
CA ILE A 348 3.57 10.20 32.04
C ILE A 348 2.57 9.08 31.83
N GLY A 349 2.99 7.82 31.90
CA GLY A 349 2.09 6.68 31.72
C GLY A 349 2.63 5.37 32.29
N ILE A 350 1.84 4.30 32.18
CA ILE A 350 2.19 2.97 32.70
C ILE A 350 2.54 2.06 31.52
N THR A 351 3.67 1.37 31.60
CA THR A 351 4.12 0.38 30.61
C THR A 351 4.40 -0.98 31.25
N ALA A 352 3.79 -1.23 32.40
CA ALA A 352 3.81 -2.48 33.14
C ALA A 352 2.75 -3.43 32.57
N GLU A 353 3.05 -4.73 32.51
CA GLU A 353 2.18 -5.73 31.88
C GLU A 353 0.80 -5.81 32.56
N ILE A 354 0.77 -5.60 33.88
CA ILE A 354 -0.46 -5.61 34.69
C ILE A 354 -1.49 -4.55 34.26
N ALA A 355 -1.04 -3.46 33.61
CA ALA A 355 -1.94 -2.40 33.16
C ALA A 355 -2.80 -2.83 31.96
N LYS A 356 -2.35 -3.83 31.19
CA LYS A 356 -3.02 -4.35 29.98
C LYS A 356 -3.39 -3.26 28.95
N ASP A 357 -2.66 -2.15 28.93
CA ASP A 357 -2.83 -1.08 27.94
C ASP A 357 -1.79 -1.22 26.82
N TYR A 358 -1.93 -2.31 26.06
CA TYR A 358 -1.07 -2.63 24.93
C TYR A 358 -1.93 -2.85 23.70
N HIS A 359 -1.44 -2.36 22.56
CA HIS A 359 -2.18 -2.45 21.30
C HIS A 359 -1.26 -2.92 20.16
N PRO A 360 -1.77 -3.77 19.25
CA PRO A 360 -1.08 -4.11 18.01
C PRO A 360 -0.79 -2.87 17.17
N THR A 361 0.44 -2.75 16.67
CA THR A 361 0.84 -1.68 15.73
C THR A 361 1.59 -2.27 14.54
N PRO A 362 1.81 -1.52 13.45
CA PRO A 362 2.63 -2.01 12.33
C PRO A 362 4.02 -2.51 12.75
N TYR A 363 4.58 -1.98 13.83
CA TYR A 363 5.90 -2.36 14.37
C TYR A 363 5.87 -3.57 15.30
N SER A 364 4.71 -4.00 15.78
CA SER A 364 4.60 -5.16 16.69
C SER A 364 5.10 -6.46 16.04
N ALA A 365 4.91 -6.59 14.73
CA ALA A 365 5.40 -7.73 13.94
C ALA A 365 6.94 -7.78 13.78
N LEU A 366 7.69 -6.72 14.13
CA LEU A 366 9.16 -6.69 14.08
C LEU A 366 9.82 -7.21 15.36
N LYS A 367 9.07 -7.36 16.44
CA LYS A 367 9.60 -7.80 17.73
C LYS A 367 9.47 -9.31 17.87
N TRP A 368 10.52 -9.94 18.40
CA TRP A 368 10.55 -11.37 18.72
C TRP A 368 10.99 -11.55 20.19
N PRO A 369 10.14 -12.10 21.07
CA PRO A 369 8.74 -12.49 20.83
C PRO A 369 7.85 -11.30 20.42
N TYR A 370 6.68 -11.59 19.85
CA TYR A 370 5.72 -10.57 19.45
C TYR A 370 5.40 -9.63 20.64
N GLN A 371 5.53 -8.32 20.42
CA GLN A 371 5.31 -7.31 21.45
C GLN A 371 4.41 -6.21 20.93
N GLU A 372 3.32 -5.98 21.65
CA GLU A 372 2.41 -4.87 21.43
C GLU A 372 3.00 -3.56 21.98
N MET A 373 2.52 -2.44 21.44
CA MET A 373 3.01 -1.12 21.86
C MET A 373 2.17 -0.61 23.03
N PRO A 374 2.77 -0.11 24.13
CA PRO A 374 2.01 0.49 25.22
C PRO A 374 1.21 1.73 24.76
N GLY A 375 0.01 1.93 25.31
CA GLY A 375 -0.89 3.03 24.94
C GLY A 375 -0.24 4.41 25.07
N VAL A 376 0.51 4.65 26.16
CA VAL A 376 1.30 5.90 26.35
C VAL A 376 2.28 6.18 25.21
N ILE A 377 2.88 5.14 24.64
CA ILE A 377 3.79 5.29 23.51
C ILE A 377 3.01 5.62 22.24
N ILE A 378 1.83 5.04 22.04
CA ILE A 378 0.95 5.36 20.91
C ILE A 378 0.47 6.82 20.99
N HIS A 379 0.03 7.28 22.16
CA HIS A 379 -0.32 8.69 22.37
C HIS A 379 0.88 9.62 22.13
N THR A 380 2.08 9.21 22.56
CA THR A 380 3.31 9.96 22.27
C THR A 380 3.62 10.03 20.76
N GLN A 381 3.40 8.95 20.00
CA GLN A 381 3.52 8.93 18.54
C GLN A 381 2.56 9.94 17.89
N MET A 382 1.31 9.97 18.34
CA MET A 382 0.29 10.91 17.88
C MET A 382 0.70 12.37 18.16
N VAL A 383 1.20 12.67 19.36
CA VAL A 383 1.72 14.01 19.72
C VAL A 383 2.89 14.40 18.81
N SER A 384 3.88 13.52 18.65
CA SER A 384 5.04 13.76 17.78
C SER A 384 4.63 14.05 16.34
N GLN A 385 3.69 13.25 15.80
CA GLN A 385 3.16 13.45 14.46
C GLN A 385 2.50 14.81 14.30
N MET A 386 1.61 15.20 15.23
CA MET A 386 0.88 16.46 15.11
C MET A 386 1.82 17.66 15.12
N ILE A 387 2.80 17.66 16.02
CA ILE A 387 3.77 18.76 16.12
C ILE A 387 4.69 18.79 14.91
N SER A 388 5.27 17.63 14.53
CA SER A 388 6.15 17.55 13.35
C SER A 388 5.44 18.00 12.07
N ALA A 389 4.16 17.66 11.92
CA ALA A 389 3.35 18.10 10.79
C ALA A 389 3.05 19.60 10.87
N ALA A 390 2.68 20.13 12.04
CA ALA A 390 2.39 21.55 12.21
C ALA A 390 3.60 22.45 11.90
N LEU A 391 4.81 22.03 12.28
CA LEU A 391 6.05 22.76 12.01
C LEU A 391 6.59 22.56 10.58
N GLY A 392 6.02 21.61 9.83
CA GLY A 392 6.42 21.27 8.45
C GLY A 392 7.68 20.39 8.38
N GLU A 393 8.04 19.71 9.46
CA GLU A 393 9.20 18.82 9.53
C GLU A 393 8.92 17.44 8.92
N ARG A 394 7.67 16.96 9.03
CA ARG A 394 7.26 15.64 8.50
C ARG A 394 5.87 15.72 7.87
N PRO A 395 5.66 15.07 6.71
CA PRO A 395 4.35 15.05 6.08
C PRO A 395 3.38 14.13 6.84
N LEU A 396 2.09 14.50 6.82
CA LEU A 396 1.02 13.56 7.12
C LEU A 396 0.87 12.56 5.97
N LEU A 397 0.42 11.35 6.29
CA LEU A 397 0.06 10.40 5.25
C LEU A 397 -1.26 10.82 4.60
N SER A 398 -1.24 10.89 3.29
CA SER A 398 -2.37 11.26 2.45
C SER A 398 -2.70 10.12 1.49
N VAL A 399 -3.96 10.08 1.06
CA VAL A 399 -4.44 9.18 0.02
C VAL A 399 -4.92 9.98 -1.18
N TRP A 400 -4.91 9.35 -2.34
CA TRP A 400 -5.45 9.94 -3.55
C TRP A 400 -6.98 9.93 -3.56
N SER A 401 -7.54 10.67 -4.52
CA SER A 401 -8.96 10.54 -4.84
C SER A 401 -9.24 9.18 -5.49
N VAL A 402 -10.45 8.67 -5.32
CA VAL A 402 -10.89 7.40 -5.91
C VAL A 402 -10.66 7.37 -7.43
N TRP A 403 -10.86 8.49 -8.13
CA TRP A 403 -10.61 8.60 -9.57
C TRP A 403 -9.13 8.48 -9.93
N ALA A 404 -8.25 9.13 -9.18
CA ALA A 404 -6.81 9.03 -9.40
C ALA A 404 -6.31 7.60 -9.13
N GLU A 405 -6.84 6.94 -8.11
CA GLU A 405 -6.57 5.52 -7.83
C GLU A 405 -7.07 4.60 -8.96
N LEU A 406 -8.25 4.88 -9.53
CA LEU A 406 -8.78 4.12 -10.67
C LEU A 406 -7.87 4.23 -11.88
N PHE A 407 -7.46 5.45 -12.26
CA PHE A 407 -6.53 5.64 -13.38
C PHE A 407 -5.16 5.01 -13.12
N TRP A 408 -4.71 5.01 -11.87
CA TRP A 408 -3.49 4.33 -11.46
C TRP A 408 -3.56 2.81 -11.69
N VAL A 409 -4.61 2.16 -11.19
CA VAL A 409 -4.83 0.71 -11.38
C VAL A 409 -4.98 0.38 -12.87
N TRP A 410 -5.71 1.21 -13.61
CA TRP A 410 -5.88 1.04 -15.07
C TRP A 410 -4.56 1.16 -15.82
N GLY A 411 -3.70 2.13 -15.46
CA GLY A 411 -2.38 2.29 -16.07
C GLY A 411 -1.51 1.03 -15.91
N TRP A 412 -1.51 0.41 -14.73
CA TRP A 412 -0.80 -0.84 -14.48
C TRP A 412 -1.43 -2.05 -15.20
N SER A 413 -2.74 -2.04 -15.39
CA SER A 413 -3.43 -3.02 -16.24
C SER A 413 -2.99 -2.92 -17.71
N ILE A 414 -2.91 -1.71 -18.28
CA ILE A 414 -2.40 -1.48 -19.65
C ILE A 414 -0.95 -1.97 -19.79
N ILE A 415 -0.10 -1.68 -18.81
CA ILE A 415 1.29 -2.17 -18.78
C ILE A 415 1.32 -3.70 -18.84
N GLY A 416 0.50 -4.39 -18.03
CA GLY A 416 0.38 -5.84 -18.03
C GLY A 416 -0.04 -6.42 -19.40
N GLY A 417 -1.05 -5.81 -20.04
CA GLY A 417 -1.48 -6.18 -21.39
C GLY A 417 -0.42 -5.93 -22.46
N THR A 418 0.32 -4.82 -22.36
CA THR A 418 1.40 -4.47 -23.29
C THR A 418 2.57 -5.44 -23.19
N ILE A 419 2.94 -5.88 -21.97
CA ILE A 419 3.96 -6.90 -21.74
C ILE A 419 3.55 -8.23 -22.40
N ALA A 420 2.31 -8.67 -22.23
CA ALA A 420 1.79 -9.89 -22.84
C ALA A 420 1.79 -9.83 -24.39
N TRP A 421 1.48 -8.67 -24.95
CA TRP A 421 1.52 -8.45 -26.40
C TRP A 421 2.95 -8.47 -26.95
N ARG A 422 3.89 -7.77 -26.32
CA ARG A 422 5.30 -7.67 -26.77
C ARG A 422 6.10 -8.96 -26.54
N CYS A 423 5.91 -9.64 -25.42
CA CYS A 423 6.73 -10.81 -25.05
C CYS A 423 6.15 -12.12 -25.63
N GLY A 424 6.77 -12.65 -26.69
CA GLY A 424 6.34 -13.92 -27.31
C GLY A 424 6.85 -15.20 -26.62
N ARG A 425 7.89 -15.10 -25.78
CA ARG A 425 8.48 -16.23 -25.07
C ARG A 425 8.09 -16.18 -23.59
N MET A 426 7.63 -17.31 -23.04
CA MET A 426 7.16 -17.41 -21.65
C MET A 426 8.20 -16.93 -20.63
N LEU A 427 9.48 -17.25 -20.84
CA LEU A 427 10.55 -16.83 -19.95
C LEU A 427 10.69 -15.29 -19.89
N TYR A 428 10.69 -14.62 -21.04
CA TYR A 428 10.82 -13.16 -21.10
C TYR A 428 9.56 -12.46 -20.57
N TRP A 429 8.38 -13.04 -20.80
CA TRP A 429 7.14 -12.57 -20.19
C TRP A 429 7.20 -12.64 -18.66
N GLY A 430 7.58 -13.78 -18.09
CA GLY A 430 7.67 -13.96 -16.65
C GLY A 430 8.65 -12.98 -16.01
N LEU A 431 9.83 -12.82 -16.61
CA LEU A 431 10.82 -11.85 -16.14
C LEU A 431 10.28 -10.41 -16.20
N ALA A 432 9.64 -10.02 -17.30
CA ALA A 432 9.08 -8.69 -17.46
C ALA A 432 7.98 -8.38 -16.42
N ILE A 433 7.14 -9.36 -16.08
CA ILE A 433 6.10 -9.19 -15.05
C ILE A 433 6.70 -9.06 -13.65
N ILE A 434 7.73 -9.84 -13.32
CA ILE A 434 8.47 -9.72 -12.05
C ILE A 434 9.10 -8.33 -11.96
N THR A 435 9.80 -7.88 -13.01
CA THR A 435 10.42 -6.55 -13.05
C THR A 435 9.37 -5.44 -12.93
N ALA A 436 8.24 -5.54 -13.64
CA ALA A 436 7.18 -4.53 -13.58
C ALA A 436 6.52 -4.47 -12.19
N THR A 437 6.29 -5.62 -11.55
CA THR A 437 5.73 -5.69 -10.19
C THR A 437 6.72 -5.16 -9.15
N GLY A 438 8.02 -5.48 -9.29
CA GLY A 438 9.08 -4.90 -8.45
C GLY A 438 9.19 -3.38 -8.63
N GLY A 439 9.09 -2.88 -9.86
CA GLY A 439 9.05 -1.45 -10.16
C GLY A 439 7.83 -0.75 -9.54
N LEU A 440 6.64 -1.35 -9.65
CA LEU A 440 5.43 -0.89 -8.98
C LEU A 440 5.63 -0.81 -7.46
N TYR A 441 6.19 -1.85 -6.85
CA TYR A 441 6.47 -1.87 -5.42
C TYR A 441 7.40 -0.74 -4.99
N LEU A 442 8.52 -0.55 -5.69
CA LEU A 442 9.48 0.52 -5.40
C LEU A 442 8.87 1.91 -5.61
N LEU A 443 8.02 2.08 -6.63
CA LEU A 443 7.33 3.34 -6.89
C LEU A 443 6.31 3.66 -5.79
N CYS A 444 5.50 2.68 -5.39
CA CYS A 444 4.58 2.82 -4.26
C CYS A 444 5.33 3.11 -2.95
N PHE A 445 6.46 2.44 -2.70
CA PHE A 445 7.30 2.70 -1.55
C PHE A 445 7.87 4.13 -1.56
N GLY A 446 8.41 4.57 -2.70
CA GLY A 446 8.91 5.94 -2.86
C GLY A 446 7.83 6.99 -2.58
N LEU A 447 6.64 6.85 -3.17
CA LEU A 447 5.50 7.72 -2.88
C LEU A 447 5.08 7.67 -1.40
N PHE A 448 5.12 6.50 -0.78
CA PHE A 448 4.81 6.33 0.63
C PHE A 448 5.81 7.05 1.53
N THR A 449 7.11 7.05 1.18
CA THR A 449 8.11 7.83 1.92
C THR A 449 7.86 9.34 1.86
N LEU A 450 7.30 9.82 0.74
CA LEU A 450 6.85 11.21 0.54
C LEU A 450 5.51 11.54 1.22
N GLY A 451 4.89 10.57 1.89
CA GLY A 451 3.61 10.76 2.58
C GLY A 451 2.37 10.54 1.70
N VAL A 452 2.51 9.84 0.57
CA VAL A 452 1.39 9.51 -0.33
C VAL A 452 1.20 8.00 -0.38
N TRP A 453 0.08 7.52 0.15
CA TRP A 453 -0.30 6.11 0.08
C TRP A 453 -1.16 5.86 -1.17
N VAL A 454 -0.62 5.03 -2.07
CA VAL A 454 -1.23 4.64 -3.35
C VAL A 454 -1.52 3.14 -3.39
N PRO A 455 -2.48 2.68 -4.21
CA PRO A 455 -3.03 1.33 -4.07
C PRO A 455 -2.13 0.28 -4.75
N LEU A 456 -1.21 -0.30 -3.98
CA LEU A 456 -0.23 -1.29 -4.44
C LEU A 456 -0.87 -2.62 -4.86
N VAL A 457 -1.67 -3.23 -3.98
CA VAL A 457 -2.25 -4.57 -4.17
C VAL A 457 -3.19 -4.64 -5.38
N PRO A 458 -4.20 -3.78 -5.53
CA PRO A 458 -5.07 -3.83 -6.71
C PRO A 458 -4.31 -3.55 -8.01
N SER A 459 -3.28 -2.69 -8.00
CA SER A 459 -2.46 -2.42 -9.18
C SER A 459 -1.64 -3.64 -9.60
N ALA A 460 -1.04 -4.34 -8.64
CA ALA A 460 -0.29 -5.57 -8.89
C ALA A 460 -1.23 -6.68 -9.42
N LEU A 461 -2.42 -6.79 -8.84
CA LEU A 461 -3.42 -7.77 -9.26
C LEU A 461 -3.91 -7.47 -10.69
N ALA A 462 -4.20 -6.20 -11.00
CA ALA A 462 -4.60 -5.79 -12.34
C ALA A 462 -3.50 -6.04 -13.38
N LEU A 463 -2.24 -5.75 -13.05
CA LEU A 463 -1.08 -6.02 -13.90
C LEU A 463 -0.96 -7.51 -14.24
N VAL A 464 -0.93 -8.36 -13.21
CA VAL A 464 -0.74 -9.82 -13.38
C VAL A 464 -1.94 -10.45 -14.07
N ALA A 465 -3.17 -10.11 -13.66
CA ALA A 465 -4.38 -10.68 -14.24
C ALA A 465 -4.55 -10.31 -15.71
N THR A 466 -4.36 -9.03 -16.07
CA THR A 466 -4.46 -8.58 -17.47
C THR A 466 -3.42 -9.29 -18.33
N SER A 467 -2.18 -9.39 -17.84
CA SER A 467 -1.12 -10.06 -18.58
C SER A 467 -1.40 -11.55 -18.79
N GLY A 468 -1.83 -12.26 -17.75
CA GLY A 468 -2.16 -13.68 -17.82
C GLY A 468 -3.30 -13.97 -18.80
N ILE A 469 -4.38 -13.19 -18.76
CA ILE A 469 -5.54 -13.34 -19.65
C ILE A 469 -5.11 -13.14 -21.12
N VAL A 470 -4.37 -12.08 -21.43
CA VAL A 470 -3.92 -11.78 -22.80
C VAL A 470 -2.98 -12.86 -23.34
N VAL A 471 -2.09 -13.43 -22.51
CA VAL A 471 -1.22 -14.55 -22.91
C VAL A 471 -2.03 -15.80 -23.27
N VAL A 472 -3.11 -16.10 -22.54
CA VAL A 472 -3.99 -17.24 -22.85
C VAL A 472 -4.68 -17.04 -24.20
N TYR A 473 -5.25 -15.85 -24.45
CA TYR A 473 -5.88 -15.54 -25.76
C TYR A 473 -4.88 -15.54 -26.92
N ARG A 474 -3.60 -15.30 -26.67
CA ARG A 474 -2.54 -15.33 -27.69
C ARG A 474 -2.19 -16.75 -28.13
N LYS A 475 -2.37 -17.77 -27.29
CA LYS A 475 -2.10 -19.15 -27.71
C LYS A 475 -3.19 -19.60 -28.69
N PRO A 476 -2.85 -20.07 -29.91
CA PRO A 476 -3.86 -20.64 -30.79
C PRO A 476 -4.50 -21.84 -30.08
N VAL A 477 -5.83 -21.88 -30.04
CA VAL A 477 -6.65 -22.93 -29.43
C VAL A 477 -6.22 -24.34 -29.89
N GLY A 478 -5.57 -24.46 -31.06
CA GLY A 478 -5.00 -25.71 -31.59
C GLY A 478 -3.76 -26.28 -30.88
N ALA A 479 -3.04 -25.51 -30.05
CA ALA A 479 -1.87 -26.03 -29.33
C ALA A 479 -2.24 -26.81 -28.05
N ILE A 480 -3.43 -26.54 -27.48
CA ILE A 480 -3.93 -27.24 -26.30
C ILE A 480 -4.49 -28.62 -26.69
N THR A 481 -5.08 -28.75 -27.89
CA THR A 481 -5.52 -30.04 -28.44
C THR A 481 -4.37 -30.93 -28.90
N ALA A 482 -3.26 -30.37 -29.41
CA ALA A 482 -2.09 -31.17 -29.80
C ALA A 482 -1.39 -31.86 -28.62
N LEU A 483 -1.42 -31.27 -27.42
CA LEU A 483 -0.88 -31.88 -26.20
C LEU A 483 -1.79 -32.99 -25.63
N ALA A 484 -3.08 -32.97 -25.95
CA ALA A 484 -4.02 -34.03 -25.57
C ALA A 484 -3.99 -35.22 -26.56
N LEU A 485 -3.75 -34.96 -27.85
CA LEU A 485 -3.65 -36.02 -28.86
C LEU A 485 -2.27 -36.70 -28.92
N GLY A 486 -1.19 -36.03 -28.50
CA GLY A 486 0.17 -36.62 -28.46
C GLY A 486 0.41 -37.66 -27.35
N ARG A 487 -0.64 -38.11 -26.66
CA ARG A 487 -0.60 -39.20 -25.65
C ARG A 487 -1.52 -40.38 -25.97
N ILE A 488 -2.18 -40.39 -27.13
CA ILE A 488 -3.08 -41.48 -27.55
C ILE A 488 -2.73 -42.03 -28.95
N LEU A 489 -1.50 -41.84 -29.42
CA LEU A 489 -0.97 -42.59 -30.58
C LEU A 489 0.36 -43.24 -30.23
#